data_AF-A0A950RLD8-F1
#
_entry.id   AF-A0A950RLD8-F1
#
_cell.length_a   1.000
_cell.length_b   1.000
_cell.length_c   1.000
_cell.angle_alpha   90.00
_cell.angle_beta   90.00
_cell.angle_gamma   90.00
#
_symmetry.space_group_name_H-M   'P 1'
#
loop_
_entity.id
_entity.type
_entity.pdbx_description
1 polymer ?
#
loop_
_entity_poly.entity_id
_entity_poly.type
_entity_poly.pdbx_seq_one_letter_code
_entity_poly.pdbx_strand_id
1 'polypeptide(L)'
;MVRIIEYTFDDPGWPGSGEKHRLLTTLRDASRHPARRLITLYHERWEEELTIDEVKTHQCERPVLRSQTPAGVVQEVYGLLLGHYVVRTLMAEAAQKAEVSPRQLSFTGTLKILRCRLPQCPASAAGRRRWYEDLLAEVAEEVLEPRRERINPRVIKRKMSNWEKKRPEHAHYPQPTKKFRQSIVMLC
;
A
#
# COMPACT_ATOMS: atom_id res chain seq x y z
N MET A 1 -1.54 -13.47 -28.15
CA MET A 1 -0.09 -13.72 -27.99
C MET A 1 0.38 -13.06 -26.70
N VAL A 2 1.08 -13.78 -25.83
CA VAL A 2 1.56 -13.31 -24.52
C VAL A 2 3.06 -13.54 -24.38
N ARG A 3 3.73 -12.80 -23.50
CA ARG A 3 5.12 -13.03 -23.10
C ARG A 3 5.14 -13.71 -21.73
N ILE A 4 5.92 -14.77 -21.60
CA ILE A 4 6.15 -15.47 -20.33
C ILE A 4 7.57 -15.12 -19.86
N ILE A 5 7.69 -14.73 -18.60
CA ILE A 5 8.95 -14.42 -17.94
C ILE A 5 9.15 -15.43 -16.83
N GLU A 6 10.27 -16.15 -16.87
CA GLU A 6 10.59 -17.17 -15.88
C GLU A 6 11.76 -16.69 -15.00
N TYR A 7 11.62 -16.85 -13.69
CA TYR A 7 12.61 -16.38 -12.72
C TYR A 7 12.53 -17.19 -11.42
N THR A 8 13.55 -17.06 -10.58
CA THR A 8 13.60 -17.58 -9.22
C THR A 8 14.17 -16.54 -8.26
N PHE A 9 14.26 -16.89 -6.98
CA PHE A 9 14.95 -16.10 -5.97
C PHE A 9 16.17 -16.85 -5.44
N ASP A 10 17.25 -16.11 -5.16
CA ASP A 10 18.51 -16.64 -4.62
C ASP A 10 18.71 -16.38 -3.12
N ASP A 11 17.67 -15.89 -2.44
CA ASP A 11 17.69 -15.60 -1.01
C ASP A 11 16.59 -16.42 -0.31
N PRO A 12 16.96 -17.36 0.57
CA PRO A 12 16.02 -18.29 1.21
C PRO A 12 15.01 -17.59 2.14
N GLY A 13 15.24 -16.32 2.48
CA GLY A 13 14.26 -15.50 3.20
C GLY A 13 13.03 -15.16 2.36
N TRP A 14 13.08 -15.28 1.03
CA TRP A 14 11.92 -15.09 0.16
C TRP A 14 11.15 -16.40 -0.03
N PRO A 15 9.81 -16.40 0.14
CA PRO A 15 8.98 -17.56 -0.15
C PRO A 15 9.15 -18.03 -1.60
N GLY A 16 9.32 -19.35 -1.78
CA GLY A 16 9.57 -19.94 -3.10
C GLY A 16 10.98 -19.67 -3.64
N SER A 17 11.96 -19.37 -2.79
CA SER A 17 13.37 -19.34 -3.19
C SER A 17 13.80 -20.68 -3.78
N GLY A 18 14.52 -20.64 -4.90
CA GLY A 18 14.89 -21.82 -5.68
C GLY A 18 13.75 -22.44 -6.51
N GLU A 19 12.50 -22.03 -6.29
CA GLU A 19 11.35 -22.46 -7.10
C GLU A 19 11.23 -21.61 -8.37
N LYS A 20 10.66 -22.20 -9.42
CA LYS A 20 10.43 -21.53 -10.70
C LYS A 20 9.13 -20.73 -10.66
N HIS A 21 9.24 -19.41 -10.78
CA HIS A 21 8.12 -18.48 -10.90
C HIS A 21 7.88 -18.10 -12.36
N ARG A 22 6.61 -17.85 -12.72
CA ARG A 22 6.20 -17.40 -14.05
C ARG A 22 5.35 -16.14 -13.97
N LEU A 23 5.77 -15.10 -14.67
CA LEU A 23 4.99 -13.89 -14.89
C LEU A 23 4.51 -13.84 -16.34
N LEU A 24 3.19 -13.78 -16.54
CA LEU A 24 2.58 -13.63 -17.86
C LEU A 24 2.23 -12.15 -18.09
N THR A 25 2.53 -11.64 -19.28
CA THR A 25 2.24 -10.23 -19.62
C THR A 25 1.91 -10.05 -21.10
N THR A 26 1.12 -9.03 -21.41
CA THR A 26 0.86 -8.54 -22.78
C THR A 26 1.93 -7.52 -23.24
N LEU A 27 2.86 -7.12 -22.37
CA LEU A 27 3.99 -6.25 -22.67
C LEU A 27 5.12 -7.04 -23.35
N ARG A 28 5.05 -7.10 -24.68
CA ARG A 28 5.87 -8.01 -25.50
C ARG A 28 7.30 -7.53 -25.77
N ASP A 29 7.53 -6.21 -25.84
CA ASP A 29 8.84 -5.66 -26.15
C ASP A 29 9.78 -5.76 -24.94
N ALA A 30 10.79 -6.63 -25.04
CA ALA A 30 11.75 -6.86 -23.97
C ALA A 30 12.71 -5.70 -23.73
N SER A 31 12.97 -4.88 -24.75
CA SER A 31 13.83 -3.70 -24.64
C SER A 31 13.11 -2.57 -23.91
N ARG A 32 11.83 -2.33 -24.26
CA ARG A 32 10.97 -1.32 -23.60
C ARG A 32 10.49 -1.76 -22.22
N HIS A 33 10.25 -3.05 -22.03
CA HIS A 33 9.74 -3.62 -20.78
C HIS A 33 10.68 -4.73 -20.26
N PRO A 34 11.79 -4.36 -19.60
CA PRO A 34 12.74 -5.33 -19.06
C PRO A 34 12.08 -6.25 -18.03
N ALA A 35 12.40 -7.55 -18.09
CA ALA A 35 11.78 -8.57 -17.27
C ALA A 35 11.89 -8.29 -15.76
N ARG A 36 13.10 -7.94 -15.28
CA ARG A 36 13.32 -7.57 -13.87
C ARG A 36 12.42 -6.43 -13.40
N ARG A 37 12.19 -5.41 -14.24
CA ARG A 37 11.31 -4.29 -13.90
C ARG A 37 9.86 -4.74 -13.75
N LEU A 38 9.39 -5.60 -14.64
CA LEU A 38 8.03 -6.16 -14.57
C LEU A 38 7.85 -7.04 -13.33
N ILE A 39 8.85 -7.86 -12.99
CA ILE A 39 8.81 -8.69 -11.77
C ILE A 39 8.75 -7.81 -10.52
N THR A 40 9.57 -6.75 -10.43
CA THR A 40 9.52 -5.81 -9.30
C THR A 40 8.17 -5.10 -9.20
N LEU A 41 7.62 -4.60 -10.31
CA LEU A 41 6.30 -3.96 -10.32
C LEU A 41 5.17 -4.92 -9.93
N TYR A 42 5.25 -6.18 -10.37
CA TYR A 42 4.27 -7.19 -10.00
C TYR A 42 4.32 -7.52 -8.50
N HIS A 43 5.51 -7.49 -7.90
CA HIS A 43 5.67 -7.60 -6.45
C HIS A 43 5.09 -6.38 -5.71
N GLU A 44 5.34 -5.17 -6.20
CA GLU A 44 4.75 -3.93 -5.66
C GLU A 44 3.22 -3.89 -5.78
N ARG A 45 2.58 -4.77 -6.57
CA ARG A 45 1.11 -4.87 -6.63
C ARG A 45 0.49 -5.13 -5.25
N TRP A 46 1.23 -5.76 -4.33
CA TRP A 46 0.76 -5.93 -2.95
C TRP A 46 0.46 -4.60 -2.22
N GLU A 47 1.00 -3.47 -2.69
CA GLU A 47 0.65 -2.15 -2.16
C GLU A 47 -0.85 -1.81 -2.34
N GLU A 48 -1.55 -2.47 -3.29
CA GLU A 48 -3.02 -2.37 -3.43
C GLU A 48 -3.75 -2.85 -2.16
N GLU A 49 -3.21 -3.85 -1.46
CA GLU A 49 -3.84 -4.35 -0.23
C GLU A 49 -3.80 -3.30 0.89
N LEU A 50 -2.74 -2.50 0.97
CA LEU A 50 -2.67 -1.37 1.89
C LEU A 50 -3.74 -0.33 1.56
N THR A 51 -3.97 -0.07 0.28
CA THR A 51 -5.05 0.84 -0.15
C THR A 51 -6.43 0.32 0.26
N ILE A 52 -6.66 -0.99 0.14
CA ILE A 52 -7.90 -1.62 0.59
C ILE A 52 -8.03 -1.54 2.12
N ASP A 53 -6.95 -1.75 2.86
CA ASP A 53 -6.92 -1.66 4.33
C ASP A 53 -7.17 -0.22 4.83
N GLU A 54 -6.61 0.78 4.13
CA GLU A 54 -6.88 2.19 4.41
C GLU A 54 -8.37 2.50 4.36
N VAL A 55 -9.07 2.07 3.30
CA VAL A 55 -10.51 2.31 3.15
C VAL A 55 -11.30 1.51 4.19
N LYS A 56 -11.01 0.21 4.33
CA LYS A 56 -11.83 -0.71 5.14
C LYS A 56 -11.60 -0.59 6.65
N THR A 57 -10.37 -0.26 7.06
CA THR A 57 -9.95 -0.33 8.46
C THR A 57 -9.66 1.05 9.03
N HIS A 58 -8.87 1.87 8.33
CA HIS A 58 -8.34 3.11 8.90
C HIS A 58 -9.27 4.32 8.71
N GLN A 59 -9.91 4.40 7.55
CA GLN A 59 -10.84 5.48 7.23
C GLN A 59 -12.22 5.23 7.84
N CYS A 60 -12.69 3.98 7.78
CA CYS A 60 -13.94 3.56 8.41
C CYS A 60 -13.82 3.55 9.93
N GLU A 61 -14.53 4.45 10.60
CA GLU A 61 -14.62 4.45 12.08
C GLU A 61 -15.55 3.35 12.62
N ARG A 62 -16.33 2.70 11.74
CA ARG A 62 -17.26 1.63 12.09
C ARG A 62 -17.08 0.45 11.15
N PRO A 63 -17.26 -0.79 11.64
CA PRO A 63 -17.11 -2.00 10.83
C PRO A 63 -18.26 -2.24 9.84
N VAL A 64 -19.37 -1.48 9.95
CA VAL A 64 -20.58 -1.68 9.13
C VAL A 64 -21.12 -0.35 8.59
N LEU A 65 -21.64 -0.40 7.36
CA LEU A 65 -22.36 0.71 6.71
C LEU A 65 -23.71 0.92 7.40
N ARG A 66 -24.24 2.15 7.34
CA ARG A 66 -25.40 2.57 8.16
C ARG A 66 -26.73 2.47 7.43
N SER A 67 -26.73 2.59 6.11
CA SER A 67 -27.93 2.62 5.30
C SER A 67 -28.59 1.25 5.25
N GLN A 68 -29.92 1.27 5.34
CA GLN A 68 -30.77 0.09 5.30
C GLN A 68 -31.38 -0.13 3.91
N THR A 69 -30.90 0.59 2.89
CA THR A 69 -31.37 0.47 1.50
C THR A 69 -30.20 0.16 0.57
N PRO A 70 -30.39 -0.66 -0.49
CA PRO A 70 -29.32 -0.96 -1.44
C PRO A 70 -28.70 0.30 -2.07
N ALA A 71 -29.53 1.27 -2.45
CA ALA A 71 -29.05 2.52 -3.04
C ALA A 71 -28.21 3.36 -2.06
N GLY A 72 -28.65 3.48 -0.80
CA GLY A 72 -27.90 4.22 0.20
C GLY A 72 -26.59 3.53 0.62
N VAL A 73 -26.55 2.19 0.60
CA VAL A 73 -25.29 1.44 0.78
C VAL A 73 -24.28 1.78 -0.32
N VAL A 74 -24.73 1.80 -1.58
CA VAL A 74 -23.87 2.21 -2.72
C VAL A 74 -23.39 3.65 -2.53
N GLN A 75 -24.27 4.56 -2.11
CA GLN A 75 -23.91 5.96 -1.84
C GLN A 75 -22.85 6.08 -0.73
N GLU A 76 -22.97 5.33 0.36
CA GLU A 76 -21.97 5.33 1.43
C GLU A 76 -20.62 4.83 0.94
N VAL A 77 -20.59 3.78 0.12
CA VAL A 77 -19.35 3.29 -0.48
C VAL A 77 -18.68 4.38 -1.33
N TYR A 78 -19.45 5.09 -2.17
CA TYR A 78 -18.91 6.22 -2.92
C TYR A 78 -18.40 7.35 -2.01
N GLY A 79 -19.10 7.65 -0.91
CA GLY A 79 -18.63 8.62 0.07
C GLY A 79 -17.28 8.25 0.69
N LEU A 80 -17.09 6.97 1.01
CA LEU A 80 -15.80 6.44 1.51
C LEU A 80 -14.70 6.58 0.45
N LEU A 81 -14.98 6.20 -0.80
CA LEU A 81 -14.02 6.33 -1.90
C LEU A 81 -13.62 7.79 -2.17
N LEU A 82 -14.59 8.71 -2.12
CA LEU A 82 -14.32 10.15 -2.26
C LEU A 82 -13.46 10.67 -1.11
N GLY A 83 -13.77 10.27 0.13
CA GLY A 83 -12.95 10.63 1.29
C GLY A 83 -11.51 10.10 1.18
N HIS A 84 -11.33 8.87 0.70
CA HIS A 84 -10.01 8.28 0.46
C HIS A 84 -9.24 9.08 -0.58
N TYR A 85 -9.91 9.38 -1.70
CA TYR A 85 -9.35 10.17 -2.78
C TYR A 85 -8.90 11.57 -2.34
N VAL A 86 -9.69 12.25 -1.51
CA VAL A 86 -9.33 13.56 -0.94
C VAL A 86 -8.05 13.48 -0.11
N VAL A 87 -7.96 12.48 0.79
CA VAL A 87 -6.75 12.28 1.61
C VAL A 87 -5.55 11.96 0.73
N ARG A 88 -5.69 11.08 -0.27
CA ARG A 88 -4.59 10.73 -1.18
C ARG A 88 -4.15 11.88 -2.06
N THR A 89 -5.06 12.75 -2.48
CA THR A 89 -4.73 13.97 -3.23
C THR A 89 -3.94 14.94 -2.34
N LEU A 90 -4.39 15.16 -1.10
CA LEU A 90 -3.67 15.96 -0.11
C LEU A 90 -2.25 15.43 0.13
N MET A 91 -2.09 14.12 0.30
CA MET A 91 -0.77 13.49 0.43
C MET A 91 0.09 13.70 -0.80
N ALA A 92 -0.47 13.55 -2.01
CA ALA A 92 0.28 13.72 -3.25
C ALA A 92 0.81 15.15 -3.40
N GLU A 93 -0.01 16.15 -3.08
CA GLU A 93 0.39 17.56 -3.10
C GLU A 93 1.43 17.89 -2.03
N ALA A 94 1.27 17.37 -0.81
CA ALA A 94 2.23 17.56 0.28
C ALA A 94 3.57 16.91 -0.06
N ALA A 95 3.55 15.69 -0.57
CA ALA A 95 4.74 14.96 -0.98
C ALA A 95 5.48 15.66 -2.12
N GLN A 96 4.75 16.25 -3.08
CA GLN A 96 5.34 17.05 -4.15
C GLN A 96 6.11 18.25 -3.59
N LYS A 97 5.54 18.96 -2.60
CA LYS A 97 6.21 20.11 -1.96
C LYS A 97 7.45 19.72 -1.15
N ALA A 98 7.42 18.53 -0.54
CA ALA A 98 8.53 17.99 0.24
C ALA A 98 9.54 17.18 -0.58
N GLU A 99 9.34 17.06 -1.90
CA GLU A 99 10.17 16.26 -2.82
C GLU A 99 10.34 14.79 -2.39
N VAL A 100 9.31 14.22 -1.75
CA VAL A 100 9.26 12.80 -1.36
C VAL A 100 8.23 12.03 -2.17
N SER A 101 8.30 10.70 -2.14
CA SER A 101 7.24 9.87 -2.74
C SER A 101 5.95 9.97 -1.92
N PRO A 102 4.76 10.12 -2.53
CA PRO A 102 3.47 10.08 -1.82
C PRO A 102 3.25 8.79 -1.02
N ARG A 103 3.92 7.68 -1.41
CA ARG A 103 3.85 6.40 -0.67
C ARG A 103 4.62 6.42 0.64
N GLN A 104 5.48 7.43 0.85
CA GLN A 104 6.24 7.60 2.08
C GLN A 104 5.48 8.41 3.12
N LEU A 105 4.35 9.04 2.77
CA LEU A 105 3.55 9.75 3.76
C LEU A 105 2.58 8.81 4.47
N SER A 106 2.35 9.05 5.77
CA SER A 106 1.41 8.28 6.59
C SER A 106 -0.04 8.62 6.25
N PHE A 107 -0.81 7.66 5.73
CA PHE A 107 -2.25 7.85 5.47
C PHE A 107 -3.03 8.13 6.76
N THR A 108 -2.77 7.36 7.82
CA THR A 108 -3.44 7.53 9.12
C THR A 108 -3.06 8.83 9.80
N GLY A 109 -1.78 9.23 9.71
CA GLY A 109 -1.30 10.53 10.17
C GLY A 109 -1.99 11.67 9.44
N THR A 110 -1.99 11.62 8.10
CA THR A 110 -2.67 12.61 7.26
C THR A 110 -4.17 12.71 7.56
N LEU A 111 -4.86 11.58 7.68
CA LEU A 111 -6.29 11.55 8.01
C LEU A 111 -6.57 12.20 9.37
N LYS A 112 -5.71 11.96 10.37
CA LYS A 112 -5.83 12.57 11.69
C LYS A 112 -5.61 14.07 11.63
N ILE A 113 -4.55 14.53 10.97
CA ILE A 113 -4.26 15.96 10.77
C ILE A 113 -5.44 16.65 10.08
N LEU A 114 -5.91 16.09 8.97
CA LEU A 114 -7.04 16.63 8.22
C LEU A 114 -8.29 16.75 9.10
N ARG A 115 -8.65 15.70 9.84
CA ARG A 115 -9.78 15.73 10.78
C ARG A 115 -9.64 16.81 11.85
N CYS A 116 -8.43 17.04 12.38
CA CYS A 116 -8.16 18.08 13.37
C CYS A 116 -8.19 19.50 12.79
N ARG A 117 -7.75 19.67 11.54
CA ARG A 117 -7.64 20.98 10.88
C ARG A 117 -8.94 21.43 10.21
N LEU A 118 -9.79 20.49 9.76
CA LEU A 118 -11.05 20.79 9.06
C LEU A 118 -11.96 21.78 9.81
N PRO A 119 -12.22 21.64 11.12
CA PRO A 119 -13.05 22.59 11.88
C PRO A 119 -12.49 24.02 11.94
N GLN A 120 -11.19 24.18 11.65
CA GLN A 120 -10.49 25.47 11.70
C GLN A 120 -10.45 26.15 10.33
N CYS A 121 -11.05 25.54 9.29
CA CYS A 121 -11.01 26.05 7.92
C CYS A 121 -11.71 27.43 7.82
N PRO A 122 -11.02 28.49 7.41
CA PRO A 122 -11.60 29.83 7.37
C PRO A 122 -12.69 29.98 6.30
N ALA A 123 -13.62 30.91 6.52
CA ALA A 123 -14.66 31.25 5.53
C ALA A 123 -14.15 32.14 4.38
N SER A 124 -13.05 32.89 4.58
CA SER A 124 -12.48 33.76 3.55
C SER A 124 -11.60 32.97 2.57
N ALA A 125 -11.59 33.35 1.29
CA ALA A 125 -10.78 32.68 0.28
C ALA A 125 -9.27 32.77 0.58
N ALA A 126 -8.80 33.94 1.03
CA ALA A 126 -7.41 34.15 1.44
C ALA A 126 -7.04 33.30 2.67
N GLY A 127 -7.94 33.23 3.66
CA GLY A 127 -7.75 32.41 4.85
C GLY A 127 -7.67 30.92 4.52
N ARG A 128 -8.55 30.41 3.64
CA ARG A 128 -8.50 29.01 3.18
C ARG A 128 -7.21 28.67 2.48
N ARG A 129 -6.69 29.57 1.64
CA ARG A 129 -5.41 29.34 0.94
C ARG A 129 -4.27 29.14 1.92
N ARG A 130 -4.12 30.06 2.89
CA ARG A 130 -3.11 29.96 3.93
C ARG A 130 -3.29 28.70 4.78
N TRP A 131 -4.51 28.42 5.22
CA TRP A 131 -4.84 27.20 5.97
C TRP A 131 -4.46 25.93 5.19
N TYR A 132 -4.69 25.92 3.88
CA TYR A 132 -4.34 24.78 3.04
C TYR A 132 -2.82 24.63 2.87
N GLU A 133 -2.10 25.74 2.74
CA GLU A 133 -0.63 25.74 2.72
C GLU A 133 -0.05 25.21 4.04
N ASP A 134 -0.58 25.66 5.18
CA ASP A 134 -0.19 25.19 6.51
C ASP A 134 -0.52 23.69 6.69
N LEU A 135 -1.69 23.25 6.22
CA LEU A 135 -2.09 21.84 6.21
C LEU A 135 -1.13 20.98 5.39
N LEU A 136 -0.75 21.42 4.19
CA LEU A 136 0.20 20.70 3.34
C LEU A 136 1.59 20.60 3.98
N ALA A 137 2.05 21.67 4.66
CA ALA A 137 3.31 21.66 5.39
C ALA A 137 3.31 20.64 6.55
N GLU A 138 2.24 20.60 7.34
CA GLU A 138 2.12 19.63 8.43
C GLU A 138 2.04 18.19 7.93
N VAL A 139 1.27 17.94 6.85
CA VAL A 139 1.20 16.60 6.23
C VAL A 139 2.54 16.16 5.64
N ALA A 140 3.34 17.09 5.12
CA ALA A 140 4.67 16.81 4.61
C ALA A 140 5.66 16.32 5.68
N GLU A 141 5.40 16.59 6.97
CA GLU A 141 6.22 16.11 8.08
C GLU A 141 5.90 14.64 8.48
N GLU A 142 4.74 14.11 8.06
CA GLU A 142 4.30 12.73 8.36
C GLU A 142 4.98 11.68 7.46
N VAL A 143 6.31 11.74 7.36
CA VAL A 143 7.12 10.81 6.59
C VAL A 143 7.35 9.52 7.38
N LEU A 144 6.98 8.40 6.77
CA LEU A 144 7.20 7.06 7.28
C LEU A 144 8.67 6.65 7.13
N GLU A 145 9.17 5.93 8.13
CA GLU A 145 10.45 5.24 8.05
C GLU A 145 10.50 4.27 6.86
N PRO A 146 11.69 4.06 6.25
CA PRO A 146 11.85 3.11 5.17
C PRO A 146 11.33 1.71 5.55
N ARG A 147 10.46 1.16 4.70
CA ARG A 147 9.86 -0.16 4.93
C ARG A 147 10.95 -1.24 4.94
N ARG A 148 10.98 -2.02 6.01
CA ARG A 148 11.85 -3.19 6.15
C ARG A 148 11.29 -4.34 5.32
N GLU A 149 12.18 -5.07 4.65
CA GLU A 149 11.81 -6.33 4.03
C GLU A 149 11.50 -7.32 5.15
N ARG A 150 10.28 -7.87 5.15
CA ARG A 150 9.85 -8.82 6.18
C ARG A 150 8.94 -9.86 5.58
N ILE A 151 9.11 -11.09 6.03
CA ILE A 151 8.22 -12.19 5.70
C ILE A 151 7.69 -12.78 6.99
N ASN A 152 6.37 -12.90 7.06
CA ASN A 152 5.70 -13.56 8.17
C ASN A 152 5.13 -14.90 7.68
N PRO A 153 5.27 -15.98 8.45
CA PRO A 153 4.66 -17.25 8.10
C PRO A 153 3.14 -17.10 8.06
N ARG A 154 2.50 -17.80 7.12
CA ARG A 154 1.04 -17.72 6.90
C ARG A 154 0.28 -18.61 7.89
N VAL A 155 0.30 -18.20 9.16
CA VAL A 155 -0.21 -18.97 10.30
C VAL A 155 -1.05 -18.11 11.24
N ILE A 156 -2.00 -18.71 11.95
CA ILE A 156 -2.96 -18.03 12.82
C ILE A 156 -2.75 -18.38 14.29
N LYS A 157 -2.97 -17.43 15.20
CA LYS A 157 -2.81 -17.67 16.65
C LYS A 157 -3.90 -18.61 17.20
N ARG A 158 -5.14 -18.47 16.72
CA ARG A 158 -6.29 -19.31 17.06
C ARG A 158 -6.80 -19.98 15.79
N LYS A 159 -6.95 -21.31 15.81
CA LYS A 159 -7.40 -22.06 14.63
C LYS A 159 -8.90 -21.85 14.42
N MET A 160 -9.24 -21.00 13.45
CA MET A 160 -10.63 -20.70 13.04
C MET A 160 -10.82 -20.76 11.51
N SER A 161 -9.77 -21.11 10.77
CA SER A 161 -9.77 -21.21 9.31
C SER A 161 -8.83 -22.34 8.88
N ASN A 162 -8.69 -22.54 7.57
CA ASN A 162 -7.81 -23.56 6.98
C ASN A 162 -6.31 -23.26 7.15
N TRP A 163 -5.93 -22.14 7.77
CA TRP A 163 -4.54 -21.83 8.08
C TRP A 163 -4.02 -22.60 9.30
N GLU A 164 -2.74 -22.94 9.27
CA GLU A 164 -2.10 -23.64 10.38
C GLU A 164 -1.98 -22.75 11.63
N LYS A 165 -1.96 -23.41 12.80
CA LYS A 165 -1.78 -22.70 14.07
C LYS A 165 -0.32 -22.26 14.23
N LYS A 166 -0.11 -21.03 14.73
CA LYS A 166 1.23 -20.51 15.02
C LYS A 166 1.93 -21.37 16.10
N ARG A 167 3.17 -21.77 15.82
CA ARG A 167 4.07 -22.58 16.67
C ARG A 167 5.32 -21.76 17.05
N PRO A 168 6.11 -22.19 18.06
CA PRO A 168 7.34 -21.51 18.46
C PRO A 168 8.38 -21.35 17.33
N GLU A 169 8.50 -22.32 16.42
CA GLU A 169 9.41 -22.24 15.25
C GLU A 169 9.13 -21.02 14.36
N HIS A 170 7.87 -20.56 14.30
CA HIS A 170 7.46 -19.38 13.53
C HIS A 170 7.93 -18.05 14.15
N ALA A 171 8.51 -18.06 15.35
CA ALA A 171 9.11 -16.86 15.94
C ALA A 171 10.42 -16.46 15.24
N HIS A 172 11.15 -17.43 14.69
CA HIS A 172 12.44 -17.24 14.03
C HIS A 172 12.33 -17.52 12.52
N TYR A 173 11.20 -17.17 11.92
CA TYR A 173 10.97 -17.41 10.50
C TYR A 173 12.03 -16.69 9.66
N PRO A 174 12.61 -17.35 8.64
CA PRO A 174 13.65 -16.75 7.81
C PRO A 174 13.22 -15.38 7.28
N GLN A 175 14.09 -14.39 7.44
CA GLN A 175 13.87 -13.04 6.92
C GLN A 175 14.75 -12.81 5.69
N PRO A 176 14.26 -12.06 4.68
CA PRO A 176 15.07 -11.64 3.56
C PRO A 176 16.35 -10.91 4.00
N THR A 177 17.47 -11.27 3.39
CA THR A 177 18.76 -10.61 3.59
C THR A 177 19.07 -9.63 2.46
N LYS A 178 18.46 -9.84 1.28
CA LYS A 178 18.55 -8.96 0.10
C LYS A 178 17.23 -8.25 -0.14
N LYS A 179 17.30 -7.08 -0.78
CA LYS A 179 16.10 -6.42 -1.32
C LYS A 179 15.45 -7.32 -2.37
N PHE A 180 14.12 -7.27 -2.49
CA PHE A 180 13.37 -8.12 -3.44
C PHE A 180 13.96 -8.04 -4.86
N ARG A 181 14.25 -6.83 -5.35
CA ARG A 181 14.81 -6.62 -6.70
C ARG A 181 16.18 -7.30 -6.90
N GLN A 182 16.96 -7.41 -5.83
CA GLN A 182 18.31 -8.00 -5.85
C GLN A 182 18.27 -9.52 -5.80
N SER A 183 17.24 -10.12 -5.18
CA SER A 183 17.12 -11.57 -5.09
C SER A 183 16.64 -12.23 -6.39
N ILE A 184 16.11 -11.45 -7.34
CA ILE A 184 15.61 -11.97 -8.63
C ILE A 184 16.77 -12.59 -9.42
N VAL A 185 16.61 -13.85 -9.81
CA VAL A 185 17.47 -14.55 -10.77
C VAL A 185 16.63 -14.94 -11.98
N MET A 186 17.05 -14.51 -13.16
CA MET A 186 16.36 -14.87 -14.41
C MET A 186 16.65 -16.32 -14.74
N LEU A 187 15.61 -17.08 -15.09
CA LEU A 187 15.78 -18.42 -15.65
C LEU A 187 15.77 -18.25 -17.18
N CYS A 188 16.88 -18.58 -17.82
CA CYS A 188 17.05 -18.51 -19.27
C CYS A 188 16.03 -19.39 -20.00
#